data_AF-A0AB33IVG1-F1
#
_entry.id   AF-A0AB33IVG1-F1
#
_cell.length_a   1.000
_cell.length_b   1.000
_cell.length_c   1.000
_cell.angle_alpha   90.00
_cell.angle_beta   90.00
_cell.angle_gamma   90.00
#
_symmetry.space_group_name_H-M   'P 1'
#
loop_
_entity.id
_entity.type
_entity.pdbx_description
1 polymer ?
#
loop_
_entity_poly.entity_id
_entity_poly.type
_entity_poly.pdbx_seq_one_letter_code
_entity_poly.pdbx_strand_id
1 'polypeptide(L)'
;MGHLQNLKAIVLVMLVAMATVSVTSCSNDDETKEAVYHQHYFQGKLNNHDISMNEVNANIMADKSDMDFSSGNQTDIPAWFDWEVTLMETKDSVITLHLHIDDVKRTNEVIYSPKEKEPIKTNSTCYATVKDLKNNTTSVYHPTRLAPINVAWETFMMTVDKTYKNLTKQYNSKIEFTGHRWAGIKGSLFGTLTSDADSKSPLKIKMEFILY
;
A
#
# COMPACT_ATOMS: atom_id res chain seq x y z
N MET A 1 15.45 66.39 42.36
CA MET A 1 15.38 64.97 42.76
C MET A 1 14.14 64.21 42.28
N GLY A 2 13.11 64.84 41.68
CA GLY A 2 11.91 64.12 41.19
C GLY A 2 12.03 63.45 39.79
N HIS A 3 12.91 63.93 38.93
CA HIS A 3 12.98 63.47 37.53
C HIS A 3 13.63 62.08 37.36
N LEU A 4 14.50 61.68 38.31
CA LEU A 4 15.20 60.38 38.29
C LEU A 4 14.34 59.24 38.89
N GLN A 5 13.41 59.57 39.79
CA GLN A 5 12.47 58.60 40.37
C GLN A 5 11.37 58.21 39.37
N ASN A 6 10.87 59.16 38.58
CA ASN A 6 9.89 58.90 37.53
C ASN A 6 10.47 58.03 36.39
N LEU A 7 11.75 58.22 36.04
CA LEU A 7 12.41 57.41 35.01
C LEU A 7 12.55 55.94 35.44
N LYS A 8 12.89 55.69 36.71
CA LYS A 8 12.98 54.32 37.26
C LYS A 8 11.62 53.64 37.35
N ALA A 9 10.56 54.38 37.69
CA ALA A 9 9.19 53.85 37.70
C ALA A 9 8.70 53.51 36.29
N ILE A 10 8.99 54.34 35.29
CA ILE A 10 8.62 54.09 33.88
C ILE A 10 9.37 52.88 33.31
N VAL A 11 10.67 52.75 33.61
CA VAL A 11 11.47 51.59 33.19
C VAL A 11 11.00 50.30 33.86
N LEU A 12 10.62 50.35 35.15
CA LEU A 12 10.07 49.19 35.87
C LEU A 12 8.70 48.77 35.32
N VAL A 13 7.83 49.74 34.98
CA VAL A 13 6.52 49.47 34.35
C VAL A 13 6.69 48.88 32.93
N MET A 14 7.65 49.36 32.14
CA MET A 14 7.97 48.75 30.84
C MET A 14 8.54 47.33 30.97
N LEU A 15 9.38 47.06 31.97
CA LEU A 15 9.94 45.73 32.22
C LEU A 15 8.87 44.72 32.67
N VAL A 16 7.92 45.16 33.50
CA VAL A 16 6.78 44.32 33.93
C VAL A 16 5.79 44.12 32.76
N ALA A 17 5.62 45.11 31.88
CA ALA A 17 4.83 44.95 30.66
C ALA A 17 5.49 43.95 29.70
N MET A 18 6.80 44.05 29.43
CA MET A 18 7.51 43.08 28.57
C MET A 18 7.54 41.66 29.17
N ALA A 19 7.61 41.53 30.49
CA ALA A 19 7.53 40.23 31.16
C ALA A 19 6.11 39.60 31.11
N THR A 20 5.06 40.41 30.94
CA THR A 20 3.67 39.91 30.88
C THR A 20 3.17 39.64 29.46
N VAL A 21 3.78 40.21 28.41
CA VAL A 21 3.46 39.83 27.01
C VAL A 21 4.10 38.49 26.62
N SER A 22 5.09 38.01 27.37
CA SER A 22 5.85 36.79 27.04
C SER A 22 5.19 35.48 27.51
N VAL A 23 4.04 35.55 28.19
CA VAL A 23 3.35 34.37 28.74
C VAL A 23 1.95 34.24 28.16
N THR A 24 1.83 34.45 26.86
CA THR A 24 0.80 33.81 26.04
C THR A 24 1.48 33.12 24.86
N SER A 25 2.47 32.27 25.16
CA SER A 25 2.54 31.01 24.41
C SER A 25 1.29 30.26 24.82
N CYS A 26 0.18 30.59 24.16
CA CYS A 26 -0.94 29.71 24.03
C CYS A 26 -0.34 28.43 23.48
N SER A 27 -0.16 27.48 24.40
CA SER A 27 -0.47 26.08 24.21
C SER A 27 -0.45 25.74 22.75
N ASN A 28 0.57 24.98 22.33
CA ASN A 28 0.41 24.12 21.17
C ASN A 28 -0.97 23.46 21.32
N ASP A 29 -1.95 23.96 20.59
CA ASP A 29 -3.03 23.14 20.10
C ASP A 29 -2.30 22.16 19.18
N ASP A 30 -1.68 21.14 19.80
CA ASP A 30 -1.69 19.81 19.25
C ASP A 30 -3.18 19.47 19.17
N GLU A 31 -3.87 20.07 18.18
CA GLU A 31 -4.85 19.35 17.42
C GLU A 31 -4.12 18.08 17.07
N THR A 32 -4.39 17.01 17.83
CA THR A 32 -3.92 15.68 17.52
C THR A 32 -4.33 15.46 16.08
N LYS A 33 -3.39 15.62 15.15
CA LYS A 33 -3.65 15.52 13.71
C LYS A 33 -4.40 14.22 13.54
N GLU A 34 -5.64 14.31 13.07
CA GLU A 34 -6.50 13.15 12.98
C GLU A 34 -5.77 12.11 12.12
N ALA A 35 -5.55 10.92 12.67
CA ALA A 35 -4.85 9.87 11.93
C ALA A 35 -5.78 9.37 10.83
N VAL A 36 -5.36 9.56 9.58
CA VAL A 36 -6.03 8.97 8.41
C VAL A 36 -5.50 7.55 8.26
N TYR A 37 -6.41 6.57 8.25
CA TYR A 37 -6.03 5.17 8.19
C TYR A 37 -6.23 4.56 6.81
N HIS A 38 -5.15 4.07 6.16
CA HIS A 38 -5.19 3.27 4.92
C HIS A 38 -4.91 1.80 5.17
N GLN A 39 -5.36 0.94 4.26
CA GLN A 39 -5.25 -0.50 4.41
C GLN A 39 -4.84 -1.16 3.10
N HIS A 40 -3.60 -1.65 3.02
CA HIS A 40 -3.22 -2.58 1.95
C HIS A 40 -3.77 -3.95 2.29
N TYR A 41 -4.47 -4.53 1.34
CA TYR A 41 -5.23 -5.74 1.58
C TYR A 41 -5.31 -6.61 0.34
N PHE A 42 -5.15 -7.91 0.55
CA PHE A 42 -5.66 -8.90 -0.39
C PHE A 42 -6.31 -10.06 0.34
N GLN A 43 -7.23 -10.73 -0.36
CA GLN A 43 -7.77 -12.02 0.04
C GLN A 43 -8.00 -12.90 -1.15
N GLY A 44 -7.93 -14.20 -0.91
CA GLY A 44 -8.17 -15.15 -1.97
C GLY A 44 -7.85 -16.57 -1.59
N LYS A 45 -7.61 -17.37 -2.62
CA LYS A 45 -7.14 -18.74 -2.52
C LYS A 45 -5.95 -18.99 -3.44
N LEU A 46 -4.98 -19.74 -2.91
CA LEU A 46 -3.88 -20.33 -3.66
C LEU A 46 -3.96 -21.86 -3.49
N ASN A 47 -4.17 -22.59 -4.59
CA ASN A 47 -4.35 -24.05 -4.55
C ASN A 47 -5.36 -24.50 -3.47
N ASN A 48 -6.50 -23.80 -3.38
CA ASN A 48 -7.57 -23.98 -2.39
C ASN A 48 -7.24 -23.60 -0.92
N HIS A 49 -6.02 -23.15 -0.64
CA HIS A 49 -5.67 -22.60 0.67
C HIS A 49 -6.03 -21.13 0.71
N ASP A 50 -6.67 -20.69 1.80
CA ASP A 50 -6.98 -19.29 1.98
C ASP A 50 -5.68 -18.48 2.17
N ILE A 51 -5.59 -17.37 1.45
CA ILE A 51 -4.47 -16.43 1.52
C ILE A 51 -5.03 -15.04 1.82
N SER A 52 -4.33 -14.28 2.64
CA SER A 52 -4.71 -12.90 2.92
C SER A 52 -3.56 -12.11 3.50
N MET A 53 -3.56 -10.81 3.24
CA MET A 53 -2.73 -9.82 3.91
C MET A 53 -3.63 -8.67 4.31
N ASN A 54 -3.39 -8.11 5.50
CA ASN A 54 -4.11 -6.95 6.00
C ASN A 54 -3.12 -6.08 6.76
N GLU A 55 -2.75 -4.95 6.17
CA GLU A 55 -1.76 -4.04 6.73
C GLU A 55 -2.30 -2.61 6.75
N VAL A 56 -2.41 -2.04 7.95
CA VAL A 56 -2.97 -0.71 8.18
C VAL A 56 -1.84 0.31 8.32
N ASN A 57 -1.95 1.44 7.64
CA ASN A 57 -0.95 2.50 7.58
C ASN A 57 0.44 2.00 7.19
N ALA A 58 0.50 0.91 6.43
CA ALA A 58 1.78 0.43 5.94
C ALA A 58 2.38 1.50 5.02
N ASN A 59 3.69 1.69 5.16
CA ASN A 59 4.44 2.31 4.08
C ASN A 59 4.45 1.33 2.90
N ILE A 60 4.75 1.87 1.73
CA ILE A 60 4.91 1.15 0.46
C ILE A 60 5.78 -0.12 0.60
N MET A 61 6.72 -0.14 1.56
CA MET A 61 7.49 -1.31 1.97
C MET A 61 6.95 -1.91 3.27
N ALA A 62 6.22 -3.01 3.18
CA ALA A 62 5.83 -3.85 4.31
C ALA A 62 6.56 -5.19 4.27
N ASP A 63 6.71 -5.86 5.41
CA ASP A 63 7.49 -7.11 5.54
C ASP A 63 7.05 -8.23 4.57
N LYS A 64 5.81 -8.16 4.05
CA LYS A 64 5.24 -9.15 3.12
C LYS A 64 4.93 -8.61 1.73
N SER A 65 5.04 -7.31 1.52
CA SER A 65 4.61 -6.64 0.29
C SER A 65 5.52 -5.46 0.01
N ASP A 66 6.15 -5.47 -1.16
CA ASP A 66 6.85 -4.32 -1.71
C ASP A 66 6.05 -3.81 -2.91
N MET A 67 5.85 -2.50 -2.97
CA MET A 67 5.11 -1.84 -4.04
C MET A 67 5.98 -0.74 -4.60
N ASP A 68 5.83 -0.45 -5.89
CA ASP A 68 6.40 0.76 -6.44
C ASP A 68 5.41 1.42 -7.39
N PHE A 69 5.36 2.74 -7.30
CA PHE A 69 4.52 3.58 -8.13
C PHE A 69 5.42 4.65 -8.74
N SER A 70 5.40 4.74 -10.07
CA SER A 70 5.95 5.93 -10.73
C SER A 70 4.83 6.82 -11.21
N SER A 71 4.80 8.03 -10.66
CA SER A 71 4.20 9.16 -11.34
C SER A 71 5.09 9.49 -12.54
N GLY A 72 4.64 9.13 -13.74
CA GLY A 72 5.23 9.66 -14.97
C GLY A 72 4.97 11.17 -15.07
N ASN A 73 4.86 11.69 -16.29
CA ASN A 73 4.50 13.11 -16.53
C ASN A 73 3.03 13.45 -16.18
N GLN A 74 2.32 12.60 -15.46
CA GLN A 74 0.91 12.77 -15.07
C GLN A 74 0.85 12.93 -13.55
N THR A 75 0.16 13.98 -13.10
CA THR A 75 0.26 14.44 -11.71
C THR A 75 -0.63 13.68 -10.72
N ASP A 76 -1.67 12.98 -11.19
CA ASP A 76 -2.75 12.49 -10.32
C ASP A 76 -3.01 10.97 -10.43
N ILE A 77 -2.47 10.30 -11.46
CA ILE A 77 -2.59 8.85 -11.68
C ILE A 77 -1.19 8.33 -12.05
N PRO A 78 -0.69 7.28 -11.38
CA PRO A 78 0.58 6.64 -11.73
C PRO A 78 0.59 6.22 -13.20
N ALA A 79 1.76 6.29 -13.83
CA ALA A 79 1.91 5.79 -15.19
C ALA A 79 1.88 4.25 -15.22
N TRP A 80 2.66 3.64 -14.33
CA TRP A 80 2.76 2.19 -14.15
C TRP A 80 2.73 1.84 -12.65
N PHE A 81 2.55 0.55 -12.37
CA PHE A 81 2.48 0.01 -11.03
C PHE A 81 3.20 -1.35 -10.95
N ASP A 82 4.07 -1.49 -9.95
CA ASP A 82 4.70 -2.77 -9.60
C ASP A 82 4.27 -3.22 -8.21
N TRP A 83 4.05 -4.53 -8.08
CA TRP A 83 3.71 -5.16 -6.82
C TRP A 83 4.35 -6.52 -6.68
N GLU A 84 5.14 -6.66 -5.62
CA GLU A 84 5.68 -7.91 -5.14
C GLU A 84 5.03 -8.27 -3.81
N VAL A 85 4.47 -9.48 -3.70
CA VAL A 85 3.79 -9.90 -2.47
C VAL A 85 3.96 -11.37 -2.17
N THR A 86 4.28 -11.67 -0.91
CA THR A 86 4.34 -13.05 -0.41
C THR A 86 2.92 -13.57 -0.18
N LEU A 87 2.47 -14.50 -1.03
CA LEU A 87 1.14 -15.10 -0.94
C LEU A 87 1.06 -16.18 0.14
N MET A 88 2.12 -16.96 0.29
CA MET A 88 2.19 -18.06 1.23
C MET A 88 3.64 -18.34 1.62
N GLU A 89 3.86 -18.51 2.92
CA GLU A 89 5.13 -18.93 3.48
C GLU A 89 4.91 -20.16 4.36
N THR A 90 5.75 -21.16 4.14
CA THR A 90 5.80 -22.41 4.90
C THR A 90 7.25 -22.69 5.26
N LYS A 91 7.48 -23.63 6.19
CA LYS A 91 8.84 -24.06 6.54
C LYS A 91 9.67 -24.55 5.34
N ASP A 92 8.99 -25.04 4.29
CA ASP A 92 9.62 -25.71 3.15
C ASP A 92 9.66 -24.81 1.91
N SER A 93 8.81 -23.77 1.84
CA SER A 93 8.70 -22.95 0.63
C SER A 93 8.11 -21.56 0.88
N VAL A 94 8.51 -20.62 0.02
CA VAL A 94 7.95 -19.27 -0.08
C VAL A 94 7.37 -19.09 -1.48
N ILE A 95 6.14 -18.60 -1.56
CA ILE A 95 5.46 -18.31 -2.83
C ILE A 95 5.20 -16.81 -2.91
N THR A 96 5.80 -16.16 -3.90
CA THR A 96 5.72 -14.72 -4.13
C THR A 96 5.08 -14.43 -5.48
N LEU A 97 4.16 -13.47 -5.53
CA LEU A 97 3.54 -12.95 -6.74
C LEU A 97 4.24 -11.66 -7.14
N HIS A 98 4.48 -11.49 -8.44
CA HIS A 98 4.96 -10.26 -9.03
C HIS A 98 3.95 -9.81 -10.09
N LEU A 99 3.53 -8.55 -10.02
CA LEU A 99 2.58 -7.93 -10.93
C LEU A 99 3.13 -6.57 -11.38
N HIS A 100 3.28 -6.40 -12.69
CA HIS A 100 3.58 -5.14 -13.35
C HIS A 100 2.40 -4.75 -14.23
N ILE A 101 1.92 -3.52 -14.09
CA ILE A 101 0.90 -2.88 -14.94
C ILE A 101 1.55 -1.69 -15.63
N ASP A 102 1.62 -1.73 -16.96
CA ASP A 102 2.33 -0.72 -17.77
C ASP A 102 1.54 0.57 -17.97
N ASP A 103 0.21 0.51 -17.87
CA ASP A 103 -0.70 1.66 -17.99
C ASP A 103 -1.88 1.52 -17.01
N VAL A 104 -1.74 2.11 -15.82
CA VAL A 104 -2.73 2.03 -14.73
C VAL A 104 -4.08 2.68 -15.10
N LYS A 105 -4.14 3.50 -16.17
CA LYS A 105 -5.40 4.07 -16.67
C LYS A 105 -6.25 3.06 -17.43
N ARG A 106 -5.66 1.97 -17.93
CA ARG A 106 -6.41 0.93 -18.62
C ARG A 106 -7.19 0.13 -17.61
N THR A 107 -8.48 -0.05 -17.89
CA THR A 107 -9.32 -0.97 -17.12
C THR A 107 -9.28 -2.33 -17.79
N ASN A 108 -9.04 -3.38 -17.00
CA ASN A 108 -8.94 -4.77 -17.45
C ASN A 108 -7.79 -5.02 -18.43
N GLU A 109 -6.65 -5.45 -17.89
CA GLU A 109 -5.51 -5.87 -18.69
C GLU A 109 -5.49 -7.39 -18.82
N VAL A 110 -5.25 -7.85 -20.04
CA VAL A 110 -5.09 -9.27 -20.31
C VAL A 110 -3.60 -9.54 -20.39
N ILE A 111 -3.05 -10.15 -19.34
CA ILE A 111 -1.63 -10.49 -19.30
C ILE A 111 -1.41 -11.83 -20.00
N TYR A 112 -0.48 -11.81 -20.94
CA TYR A 112 -0.12 -12.95 -21.78
C TYR A 112 0.95 -13.81 -21.13
N SER A 113 0.89 -15.11 -21.39
CA SER A 113 2.00 -16.01 -21.07
C SER A 113 3.17 -15.74 -22.01
N PRO A 114 4.41 -15.60 -21.53
CA PRO A 114 5.59 -15.57 -22.40
C PRO A 114 5.81 -16.88 -23.16
N LYS A 115 5.10 -17.97 -22.81
CA LYS A 115 5.20 -19.27 -23.47
C LYS A 115 4.35 -19.43 -24.74
N GLU A 116 3.37 -18.56 -24.97
CA GLU A 116 2.50 -18.70 -26.14
C GLU A 116 3.05 -17.89 -27.33
N LYS A 117 2.97 -18.46 -28.54
CA LYS A 117 3.38 -17.80 -29.80
C LYS A 117 2.45 -16.66 -30.22
N GLU A 118 1.49 -16.29 -29.38
CA GLU A 118 0.60 -15.17 -29.63
C GLU A 118 1.32 -13.85 -29.34
N PRO A 119 1.07 -12.78 -30.11
CA PRO A 119 1.69 -11.49 -29.87
C PRO A 119 1.28 -10.96 -28.48
N ILE A 120 2.29 -10.60 -27.68
CA ILE A 120 2.14 -9.86 -26.42
C ILE A 120 1.34 -8.58 -26.70
N LYS A 121 0.16 -8.43 -26.09
CA LYS A 121 -0.73 -7.27 -26.34
C LYS A 121 -0.43 -6.05 -25.47
N THR A 122 0.29 -6.21 -24.35
CA THR A 122 0.65 -5.17 -23.37
C THR A 122 2.01 -5.46 -22.75
N ASN A 123 2.74 -4.46 -22.25
CA ASN A 123 4.01 -4.70 -21.55
C ASN A 123 3.81 -5.15 -20.09
N SER A 124 2.58 -5.12 -19.59
CA SER A 124 2.20 -5.65 -18.28
C SER A 124 2.57 -7.11 -18.12
N THR A 125 3.08 -7.47 -16.93
CA THR A 125 3.53 -8.82 -16.63
C THR A 125 2.96 -9.33 -15.32
N CYS A 126 2.78 -10.65 -15.23
CA CYS A 126 2.40 -11.32 -13.99
C CYS A 126 3.06 -12.69 -13.97
N TYR A 127 3.73 -12.99 -12.86
CA TYR A 127 4.32 -14.29 -12.62
C TYR A 127 4.40 -14.55 -11.12
N ALA A 128 4.59 -15.81 -10.75
CA ALA A 128 4.88 -16.18 -9.38
C ALA A 128 6.23 -16.90 -9.30
N THR A 129 6.93 -16.71 -8.19
CA THR A 129 8.11 -17.49 -7.86
C THR A 129 7.78 -18.44 -6.71
N VAL A 130 8.31 -19.66 -6.79
CA VAL A 130 8.27 -20.64 -5.69
C VAL A 130 9.70 -20.95 -5.32
N LYS A 131 10.12 -20.46 -4.16
CA LYS A 131 11.42 -20.75 -3.58
C LYS A 131 11.30 -21.99 -2.69
N ASP A 132 11.98 -23.06 -3.07
CA ASP A 132 12.18 -24.26 -2.25
C ASP A 132 13.30 -23.96 -1.26
N LEU A 133 12.97 -23.87 0.04
CA LEU A 133 13.91 -23.51 1.09
C LEU A 133 14.88 -24.65 1.43
N LYS A 134 14.49 -25.90 1.16
CA LYS A 134 15.31 -27.08 1.43
C LYS A 134 16.42 -27.22 0.40
N ASN A 135 16.09 -27.03 -0.87
CA ASN A 135 17.02 -27.18 -1.99
C ASN A 135 17.62 -25.85 -2.45
N ASN A 136 17.15 -24.72 -1.91
CA ASN A 136 17.50 -23.36 -2.30
C ASN A 136 17.35 -23.11 -3.81
N THR A 137 16.28 -23.66 -4.40
CA THR A 137 15.96 -23.49 -5.83
C THR A 137 14.71 -22.65 -6.00
N THR A 138 14.70 -21.77 -7.00
CA THR A 138 13.53 -20.96 -7.35
C THR A 138 12.95 -21.44 -8.68
N SER A 139 11.65 -21.68 -8.71
CA SER A 139 10.91 -21.97 -9.93
C SER A 139 10.01 -20.79 -10.28
N VAL A 140 9.99 -20.38 -11.55
CA VAL A 140 9.12 -19.33 -12.06
C VAL A 140 7.88 -19.95 -12.68
N TYR A 141 6.73 -19.34 -12.42
CA TYR A 141 5.41 -19.75 -12.91
C TYR A 141 4.76 -18.60 -13.66
N HIS A 142 4.31 -18.88 -14.87
CA HIS A 142 3.63 -17.92 -15.72
C HIS A 142 2.18 -18.32 -15.96
N PRO A 143 1.26 -17.36 -16.16
CA PRO A 143 -0.12 -17.63 -16.58
C PRO A 143 -0.17 -18.60 -17.76
N THR A 144 -1.10 -19.56 -17.74
CA THR A 144 -1.23 -20.61 -18.79
C THR A 144 -2.03 -20.19 -20.02
N ARG A 145 -2.90 -19.20 -19.86
CA ARG A 145 -3.78 -18.61 -20.88
C ARG A 145 -4.02 -17.17 -20.48
N LEU A 146 -4.78 -16.41 -21.28
CA LEU A 146 -5.32 -15.10 -20.92
C LEU A 146 -5.84 -15.14 -19.48
N ALA A 147 -5.04 -14.60 -18.56
CA ALA A 147 -5.45 -14.42 -17.17
C ALA A 147 -5.88 -12.95 -17.11
N PRO A 148 -7.18 -12.66 -17.27
CA PRO A 148 -7.64 -11.29 -17.16
C PRO A 148 -7.31 -10.83 -15.74
N ILE A 149 -6.48 -9.81 -15.66
CA ILE A 149 -6.22 -9.09 -14.43
C ILE A 149 -7.01 -7.81 -14.54
N ASN A 150 -7.99 -7.68 -13.66
CA ASN A 150 -8.70 -6.43 -13.54
C ASN A 150 -7.91 -5.55 -12.59
N VAL A 151 -7.40 -4.43 -13.08
CA VAL A 151 -6.81 -3.36 -12.27
C VAL A 151 -7.55 -2.09 -12.62
N ALA A 152 -7.90 -1.32 -11.59
CA ALA A 152 -8.49 -0.01 -11.72
C ALA A 152 -7.87 0.93 -10.68
N TRP A 153 -7.47 2.10 -11.15
CA TRP A 153 -7.23 3.24 -10.26
C TRP A 153 -8.57 3.74 -9.73
N GLU A 154 -8.76 3.65 -8.42
CA GLU A 154 -9.97 4.09 -7.74
C GLU A 154 -9.63 5.15 -6.68
N THR A 155 -10.58 6.03 -6.41
CA THR A 155 -10.52 6.92 -5.25
C THR A 155 -11.38 6.32 -4.15
N PHE A 156 -10.78 6.00 -3.02
CA PHE A 156 -11.45 5.45 -1.86
C PHE A 156 -11.64 6.52 -0.80
N MET A 157 -12.74 6.43 -0.07
CA MET A 157 -12.89 7.18 1.17
C MET A 157 -12.02 6.52 2.24
N MET A 158 -11.59 7.26 3.25
CA MET A 158 -10.69 6.76 4.29
C MET A 158 -11.23 7.14 5.64
N THR A 159 -11.11 6.24 6.62
CA THR A 159 -11.66 6.49 7.95
C THR A 159 -10.72 7.35 8.77
N VAL A 160 -11.26 8.47 9.23
CA VAL A 160 -10.61 9.35 10.19
C VAL A 160 -11.11 8.96 11.56
N ASP A 161 -10.27 8.33 12.37
CA ASP A 161 -10.67 7.88 13.69
C ASP A 161 -9.97 8.69 14.79
N LYS A 162 -10.77 9.37 15.62
CA LYS A 162 -10.32 10.14 16.80
C LYS A 162 -10.04 9.25 18.02
N THR A 163 -10.36 7.96 17.93
CA THR A 163 -10.43 6.99 19.04
C THR A 163 -9.63 5.71 18.80
N TYR A 164 -8.99 5.54 17.65
CA TYR A 164 -8.32 4.30 17.27
C TYR A 164 -6.96 4.13 17.96
N LYS A 165 -6.96 3.51 19.14
CA LYS A 165 -5.74 3.26 19.93
C LYS A 165 -5.11 1.89 19.73
N ASN A 166 -5.59 1.06 18.80
CA ASN A 166 -5.11 -0.33 18.71
C ASN A 166 -4.74 -0.77 17.29
N LEU A 167 -3.46 -0.51 16.95
CA LEU A 167 -2.80 -0.93 15.71
C LEU A 167 -2.62 -2.45 15.59
N THR A 168 -2.85 -3.23 16.66
CA THR A 168 -2.63 -4.70 16.66
C THR A 168 -3.88 -5.52 16.40
N LYS A 169 -5.06 -4.89 16.26
CA LYS A 169 -6.30 -5.63 15.96
C LYS A 169 -6.27 -6.05 14.49
N GLN A 170 -6.36 -7.34 14.24
CA GLN A 170 -6.55 -7.87 12.88
C GLN A 170 -7.99 -7.54 12.47
N TYR A 171 -8.16 -6.66 11.48
CA TYR A 171 -9.50 -6.25 11.03
C TYR A 171 -10.08 -7.30 10.08
N ASN A 172 -11.37 -7.55 10.23
CA ASN A 172 -12.13 -8.31 9.24
C ASN A 172 -12.18 -7.47 7.96
N SER A 173 -11.32 -7.80 7.00
CA SER A 173 -11.32 -7.62 5.53
C SER A 173 -11.85 -6.34 4.85
N LYS A 174 -12.52 -5.42 5.53
CA LYS A 174 -13.03 -4.14 5.05
C LYS A 174 -13.12 -3.20 6.23
N ILE A 175 -12.16 -2.30 6.35
CA ILE A 175 -12.45 -1.06 7.07
C ILE A 175 -13.59 -0.38 6.31
N GLU A 176 -14.70 -0.10 6.99
CA GLU A 176 -15.74 0.74 6.41
C GLU A 176 -15.20 2.17 6.31
N PHE A 177 -14.99 2.58 5.07
CA PHE A 177 -14.30 3.80 4.70
C PHE A 177 -15.22 5.03 4.78
N THR A 178 -14.93 5.97 5.69
CA THR A 178 -15.68 7.24 5.82
C THR A 178 -14.75 8.44 6.04
N GLY A 179 -14.65 9.38 5.10
CA GLY A 179 -13.82 10.58 5.30
C GLY A 179 -13.01 11.02 4.08
N HIS A 180 -11.69 11.17 4.22
CA HIS A 180 -10.83 11.73 3.16
C HIS A 180 -10.76 10.85 1.91
N ARG A 181 -10.61 11.48 0.75
CA ARG A 181 -10.41 10.78 -0.52
C ARG A 181 -8.94 10.52 -0.74
N TRP A 182 -8.57 9.26 -0.90
CA TRP A 182 -7.23 8.83 -1.33
C TRP A 182 -7.32 7.98 -2.57
N ALA A 183 -6.35 8.16 -3.44
CA ALA A 183 -6.24 7.35 -4.64
C ALA A 183 -5.49 6.05 -4.33
N GLY A 184 -5.83 4.99 -5.04
CA GLY A 184 -5.20 3.69 -4.88
C GLY A 184 -5.61 2.73 -6.00
N ILE A 185 -5.19 1.49 -5.87
CA ILE A 185 -5.47 0.44 -6.84
C ILE A 185 -6.43 -0.57 -6.26
N LYS A 186 -7.46 -0.90 -7.04
CA LYS A 186 -8.28 -2.09 -6.83
C LYS A 186 -8.00 -3.09 -7.93
N GLY A 187 -7.97 -4.36 -7.58
CA GLY A 187 -7.93 -5.37 -8.61
C GLY A 187 -8.32 -6.76 -8.19
N SER A 188 -8.28 -7.64 -9.18
CA SER A 188 -8.48 -9.07 -9.01
C SER A 188 -7.63 -9.85 -10.01
N LEU A 189 -7.09 -10.97 -9.53
CA LEU A 189 -6.31 -11.91 -10.31
C LEU A 189 -6.96 -13.29 -10.21
N PHE A 190 -7.35 -13.84 -11.36
CA PHE A 190 -7.90 -15.18 -11.47
C PHE A 190 -7.21 -15.95 -12.59
N GLY A 191 -6.55 -17.05 -12.25
CA GLY A 191 -5.81 -17.80 -13.26
C GLY A 191 -5.11 -19.05 -12.76
N THR A 192 -4.55 -19.77 -13.71
CA THR A 192 -3.64 -20.90 -13.45
C THR A 192 -2.26 -20.52 -13.96
N LEU A 193 -1.24 -20.62 -13.11
CA LEU A 193 0.14 -20.40 -13.46
C LEU A 193 0.86 -21.74 -13.57
N THR A 194 1.62 -21.95 -14.63
CA THR A 194 2.45 -23.15 -14.86
C THR A 194 3.91 -22.80 -14.83
N SER A 195 4.71 -23.72 -14.31
CA SER A 195 6.16 -23.57 -14.30
C SER A 195 6.76 -23.73 -15.69
N ASP A 196 7.92 -23.12 -15.92
CA ASP A 196 8.80 -23.43 -17.05
C ASP A 196 9.26 -24.88 -17.09
N ALA A 197 9.33 -25.55 -15.94
CA ALA A 197 9.60 -26.98 -15.86
C ALA A 197 8.29 -27.79 -15.88
N ASP A 198 8.12 -28.66 -16.89
CA ASP A 198 6.93 -29.49 -17.10
C ASP A 198 6.60 -30.47 -15.93
N SER A 199 7.55 -30.70 -15.02
CA SER A 199 7.38 -31.62 -13.88
C SER A 199 6.73 -30.98 -12.65
N LYS A 200 6.48 -29.67 -12.65
CA LYS A 200 5.93 -28.95 -11.49
C LYS A 200 4.40 -28.83 -11.58
N SER A 201 3.73 -29.03 -10.45
CA SER A 201 2.28 -28.84 -10.36
C SER A 201 1.91 -27.36 -10.53
N PRO A 202 0.82 -27.03 -11.25
CA PRO A 202 0.42 -25.65 -11.47
C PRO A 202 -0.07 -24.98 -10.18
N LEU A 203 -0.01 -23.65 -10.17
CA LEU A 203 -0.59 -22.79 -9.13
C LEU A 203 -1.94 -22.25 -9.60
N LYS A 204 -3.00 -22.47 -8.83
CA LYS A 204 -4.32 -21.89 -9.07
C LYS A 204 -4.51 -20.72 -8.13
N ILE A 205 -4.64 -19.52 -8.68
CA ILE A 205 -4.81 -18.29 -7.92
C ILE A 205 -6.20 -17.69 -8.18
N LYS A 206 -6.84 -17.25 -7.12
CA LYS A 206 -8.03 -16.41 -7.15
C LYS A 206 -7.90 -15.41 -6.02
N MET A 207 -7.65 -14.15 -6.32
CA MET A 207 -7.52 -13.11 -5.30
C MET A 207 -8.13 -11.79 -5.74
N GLU A 208 -8.54 -11.01 -4.74
CA GLU A 208 -8.95 -9.62 -4.85
C GLU A 208 -8.02 -8.79 -3.97
N PHE A 209 -7.70 -7.58 -4.39
CA PHE A 209 -6.78 -6.70 -3.67
C PHE A 209 -7.19 -5.22 -3.76
N ILE A 210 -6.84 -4.49 -2.70
CA ILE A 210 -6.91 -3.03 -2.60
C ILE A 210 -5.57 -2.55 -2.04
N LEU A 211 -4.92 -1.62 -2.72
CA LEU A 211 -3.57 -1.13 -2.41
C LEU A 211 -3.57 0.40 -2.45
N TYR A 212 -2.83 1.02 -1.53
CA TYR A 212 -2.76 2.48 -1.34
C TYR A 212 -1.36 3.04 -1.58
#